data_AF-A0A6S6TFH9-F1
#
_entry.id   AF-A0A6S6TFH9-F1
#
_cell.length_a   1.000
_cell.length_b   1.000
_cell.length_c   1.000
_cell.angle_alpha   90.00
_cell.angle_beta   90.00
_cell.angle_gamma   90.00
#
_symmetry.space_group_name_H-M   'P 1'
#
loop_
_entity.id
_entity.type
_entity.pdbx_description
1 polymer ?
#
loop_
_entity_poly.entity_id
_entity_poly.type
_entity_poly.pdbx_seq_one_letter_code
_entity_poly.pdbx_strand_id
1 'polypeptide(L)'
;MKDIVHLLFFIVIIFLSGCTNIENKEQNNSMVLEINETELTDNTLSKLPIVKKNIIENTSVKKEEKKKIPLAPIQPTVESYSQLVGLEGDLQLSVKGEVATRVYIDDLLYGNIASNGQLDINLSNPSEDYFETFELMLSNEEGMDSLPYLFTTTFYRESLDSNYTYYIPQNTDASYTFSNSTMICRTYKSIENGVVSLIMPISLDDNASSLEILNTLADIMQGSGFFEGFKNLGIQELNAQQSLVAEYGVSTTQKFSSLNVLKILLANLETGNQYYLYKSLEKLTYKKFNIKVRFLQKYREEAYVSIAVVPNKFALKYQSMINRMINSQNIRRNSTPIYMEEEVLIAKVIEKKEETANFLFVIDDSGSMADYQEAIAQTAKAFGLAVQNVGMHFRVAIMTTGDKEDAFSSLEVDGVIENDIKLFQESLKVGIEGSAVETAIYNMEQALQSKQYGNQENGILTQLDMPKVNEKLSIIILSDEPSSYAERAEKAFKMSNNPMVNRGYRVYLIGSPKTDNALYEEAYFQHNNNDYGLYGDLVKETGGIIQNISNIDSYNGMMNTIVEDVLGDLGYSLRQKNVIESTIYVTINDDIIPYGDVNGWRYVQSSNSILFSGEFIPDEDDTILIRYGYSLE
;
A
#
# COMPACT_ATOMS: atom_id res chain seq x y z
N MET A 1 -3.33 -64.33 -34.82
CA MET A 1 -3.19 -64.14 -36.29
C MET A 1 -2.44 -62.84 -36.45
N LYS A 2 -1.13 -62.92 -36.74
CA LYS A 2 -0.55 -62.72 -38.09
C LYS A 2 -0.67 -61.26 -38.52
N ASP A 3 0.32 -60.40 -38.31
CA ASP A 3 1.71 -60.38 -38.86
C ASP A 3 1.77 -60.10 -40.36
N ILE A 4 2.16 -58.86 -40.72
CA ILE A 4 3.12 -58.50 -41.79
C ILE A 4 3.83 -57.21 -41.28
N VAL A 5 5.12 -57.05 -40.98
CA VAL A 5 6.41 -57.75 -41.25
C VAL A 5 7.22 -57.20 -42.45
N HIS A 6 8.26 -56.44 -42.07
CA HIS A 6 9.58 -56.21 -42.69
C HIS A 6 9.80 -55.29 -43.91
N LEU A 7 10.81 -54.41 -43.76
CA LEU A 7 12.02 -54.45 -44.60
C LEU A 7 13.30 -53.94 -43.87
N LEU A 8 14.22 -54.88 -43.59
CA LEU A 8 15.71 -54.85 -43.63
C LEU A 8 16.60 -53.68 -43.07
N PHE A 9 17.83 -53.89 -42.52
CA PHE A 9 18.54 -55.03 -41.86
C PHE A 9 20.00 -54.65 -41.41
N PHE A 10 20.65 -55.46 -40.54
CA PHE A 10 22.12 -55.69 -40.31
C PHE A 10 22.99 -54.68 -39.48
N ILE A 11 24.02 -55.04 -38.67
CA ILE A 11 24.77 -56.30 -38.28
C ILE A 11 25.47 -56.08 -36.87
N VAL A 12 25.50 -56.99 -35.85
CA VAL A 12 26.55 -58.04 -35.46
C VAL A 12 27.82 -57.50 -34.72
N ILE A 13 28.47 -58.07 -33.65
CA ILE A 13 28.31 -59.29 -32.79
C ILE A 13 29.16 -59.29 -31.44
N ILE A 14 28.57 -59.70 -30.29
CA ILE A 14 28.98 -60.64 -29.16
C ILE A 14 30.35 -60.56 -28.38
N PHE A 15 30.32 -60.85 -27.05
CA PHE A 15 31.07 -61.88 -26.24
C PHE A 15 31.27 -61.43 -24.76
N LEU A 16 31.34 -62.26 -23.69
CA LEU A 16 30.60 -63.47 -23.21
C LEU A 16 31.16 -63.87 -21.80
N SER A 17 30.33 -64.39 -20.88
CA SER A 17 30.73 -65.11 -19.62
C SER A 17 31.45 -64.28 -18.51
N GLY A 18 31.46 -64.65 -17.21
CA GLY A 18 30.73 -65.71 -16.48
C GLY A 18 31.43 -66.18 -15.17
N CYS A 19 30.63 -66.58 -14.17
CA CYS A 19 30.96 -67.46 -13.03
C CYS A 19 31.85 -67.00 -11.82
N THR A 20 31.39 -67.44 -10.63
CA THR A 20 32.11 -67.73 -9.36
C THR A 20 32.76 -66.61 -8.53
N ASN A 21 32.90 -66.70 -7.19
CA ASN A 21 32.09 -67.28 -6.09
C ASN A 21 32.74 -66.87 -4.73
N ILE A 22 32.08 -67.18 -3.60
CA ILE A 22 32.66 -67.44 -2.25
C ILE A 22 33.03 -66.24 -1.33
N GLU A 23 32.28 -66.18 -0.20
CA GLU A 23 32.64 -65.78 1.19
C GLU A 23 33.18 -64.37 1.55
N ASN A 24 33.13 -63.91 2.82
CA ASN A 24 32.10 -63.90 3.90
C ASN A 24 32.70 -63.13 5.11
N LYS A 25 31.87 -62.52 5.98
CA LYS A 25 32.21 -62.03 7.35
C LYS A 25 33.28 -60.90 7.47
N GLU A 26 33.34 -60.05 8.51
CA GLU A 26 32.40 -59.68 9.59
C GLU A 26 32.83 -58.33 10.23
N GLN A 27 31.85 -57.62 10.82
CA GLN A 27 31.94 -56.83 12.08
C GLN A 27 32.67 -55.45 12.22
N ASN A 28 31.84 -54.49 12.68
CA ASN A 28 32.00 -53.63 13.89
C ASN A 28 32.61 -52.21 13.84
N ASN A 29 31.72 -51.23 13.99
CA ASN A 29 31.64 -50.16 15.00
C ASN A 29 32.89 -49.39 15.48
N SER A 30 32.82 -48.05 15.32
CA SER A 30 33.22 -47.01 16.29
C SER A 30 32.31 -45.80 16.04
N MET A 31 31.39 -45.36 16.91
CA MET A 31 31.48 -44.93 18.32
C MET A 31 32.31 -43.65 18.52
N VAL A 32 31.61 -42.61 18.98
CA VAL A 32 32.09 -41.25 19.29
C VAL A 32 32.83 -41.23 20.63
N LEU A 33 33.79 -40.33 20.79
CA LEU A 33 34.28 -39.89 22.10
C LEU A 33 34.68 -38.41 22.09
N GLU A 34 34.25 -37.68 23.11
CA GLU A 34 34.57 -36.28 23.37
C GLU A 34 36.01 -36.12 23.88
N ILE A 35 36.56 -34.91 23.77
CA ILE A 35 37.76 -34.49 24.51
C ILE A 35 37.46 -33.16 25.19
N ASN A 36 37.57 -33.17 26.53
CA ASN A 36 37.53 -31.98 27.37
C ASN A 36 38.93 -31.43 27.65
N GLU A 37 38.97 -30.18 28.09
CA GLU A 37 40.17 -29.36 28.35
C GLU A 37 41.10 -29.93 29.42
N THR A 38 42.40 -29.58 29.36
CA THR A 38 43.14 -29.11 30.55
C THR A 38 44.43 -28.36 30.18
N GLU A 39 44.77 -27.36 30.99
CA GLU A 39 45.98 -26.53 30.86
C GLU A 39 47.27 -27.32 31.12
N LEU A 40 48.38 -26.91 30.49
CA LEU A 40 49.74 -27.19 30.98
C LEU A 40 50.69 -26.04 30.62
N THR A 41 51.46 -25.59 31.60
CA THR A 41 52.13 -24.28 31.64
C THR A 41 53.62 -24.31 31.30
N ASP A 42 54.19 -23.12 31.07
CA ASP A 42 55.61 -22.88 30.80
C ASP A 42 56.55 -23.42 31.90
N ASN A 43 57.16 -24.60 31.71
CA ASN A 43 58.48 -24.88 32.32
C ASN A 43 59.37 -25.99 31.72
N THR A 44 59.00 -26.62 30.60
CA THR A 44 59.75 -27.81 30.07
C THR A 44 60.69 -27.48 28.90
N LEU A 45 60.99 -26.20 28.65
CA LEU A 45 61.70 -25.72 27.45
C LEU A 45 63.19 -25.37 27.63
N SER A 46 63.80 -25.76 28.76
CA SER A 46 65.15 -25.31 29.17
C SER A 46 66.31 -26.30 28.90
N LYS A 47 66.08 -27.48 28.32
CA LYS A 47 67.14 -28.50 28.11
C LYS A 47 67.02 -29.30 26.81
N LEU A 48 67.57 -28.78 25.69
CA LEU A 48 68.11 -29.56 24.54
C LEU A 48 68.74 -28.63 23.46
N PRO A 49 70.05 -28.32 23.51
CA PRO A 49 70.66 -27.30 22.63
C PRO A 49 71.00 -27.70 21.18
N ILE A 50 70.67 -28.91 20.72
CA ILE A 50 71.33 -29.50 19.52
C ILE A 50 70.41 -29.72 18.30
N VAL A 51 69.07 -29.64 18.44
CA VAL A 51 68.15 -29.97 17.31
C VAL A 51 67.77 -28.75 16.45
N LYS A 52 67.92 -27.51 16.95
CA LYS A 52 67.43 -26.30 16.26
C LYS A 52 68.12 -25.95 14.92
N LYS A 53 69.31 -26.50 14.61
CA LYS A 53 70.03 -26.12 13.39
C LYS A 53 69.68 -26.96 12.16
N ASN A 54 69.37 -28.25 12.32
CA ASN A 54 69.15 -29.17 11.18
C ASN A 54 67.70 -29.23 10.68
N ILE A 55 66.74 -28.61 11.38
CA ILE A 55 65.33 -28.52 10.92
C ILE A 55 65.10 -27.26 10.05
N ILE A 56 65.85 -26.18 10.31
CA ILE A 56 65.67 -24.91 9.58
C ILE A 56 66.18 -25.00 8.12
N GLU A 57 67.21 -25.79 7.85
CA GLU A 57 67.81 -25.91 6.50
C GLU A 57 67.17 -26.98 5.60
N ASN A 58 66.23 -27.81 6.10
CA ASN A 58 65.54 -28.83 5.29
C ASN A 58 64.00 -28.76 5.32
N THR A 59 63.43 -27.68 5.88
CA THR A 59 61.98 -27.40 5.77
C THR A 59 61.69 -26.31 4.75
N SER A 60 62.46 -26.26 3.65
CA SER A 60 62.07 -25.58 2.41
C SER A 60 61.03 -26.39 1.64
N VAL A 61 60.00 -26.88 2.34
CA VAL A 61 58.73 -27.21 1.70
C VAL A 61 58.24 -25.89 1.15
N LYS A 62 58.25 -25.73 -0.18
CA LYS A 62 57.49 -24.66 -0.82
C LYS A 62 56.09 -24.77 -0.25
N LYS A 63 55.64 -23.74 0.46
CA LYS A 63 54.21 -23.46 0.50
C LYS A 63 53.84 -23.26 -0.97
N GLU A 64 53.33 -24.30 -1.60
CA GLU A 64 52.30 -24.10 -2.60
C GLU A 64 51.23 -23.32 -1.85
N GLU A 65 51.26 -22.00 -2.02
CA GLU A 65 50.08 -21.19 -1.80
C GLU A 65 48.99 -21.92 -2.56
N LYS A 66 48.04 -22.52 -1.83
CA LYS A 66 46.84 -23.10 -2.43
C LYS A 66 46.23 -21.96 -3.21
N LYS A 67 46.50 -21.93 -4.51
CA LYS A 67 46.09 -20.87 -5.42
C LYS A 67 44.60 -20.76 -5.20
N LYS A 68 44.15 -19.67 -4.55
CA LYS A 68 42.74 -19.53 -4.19
C LYS A 68 41.99 -19.79 -5.49
N ILE A 69 41.12 -20.79 -5.48
CA ILE A 69 40.18 -20.97 -6.60
C ILE A 69 39.44 -19.64 -6.61
N PRO A 70 39.59 -18.83 -7.67
CA PRO A 70 38.97 -17.53 -7.68
C PRO A 70 37.47 -17.78 -7.60
N LEU A 71 36.76 -16.93 -6.87
CA LEU A 71 35.31 -17.02 -6.74
C LEU A 71 34.68 -15.95 -7.63
N ALA A 72 33.52 -16.26 -8.20
CA ALA A 72 32.68 -15.24 -8.81
C ALA A 72 32.33 -14.16 -7.77
N PRO A 73 32.23 -12.87 -8.17
CA PRO A 73 31.77 -11.83 -7.27
C PRO A 73 30.37 -12.11 -6.72
N ILE A 74 30.09 -11.61 -5.53
CA ILE A 74 28.71 -11.53 -5.01
C ILE A 74 27.86 -10.67 -5.97
N GLN A 75 26.58 -11.02 -6.13
CA GLN A 75 25.60 -10.22 -6.89
C GLN A 75 25.61 -8.75 -6.42
N PRO A 76 25.59 -7.75 -7.35
CA PRO A 76 25.59 -6.34 -6.96
C PRO A 76 24.32 -5.96 -6.21
N THR A 77 24.42 -4.95 -5.36
CA THR A 77 23.24 -4.23 -4.84
C THR A 77 23.17 -2.84 -5.45
N VAL A 78 21.99 -2.41 -5.89
CA VAL A 78 21.78 -1.14 -6.59
C VAL A 78 20.95 -0.19 -5.71
N GLU A 79 21.45 1.03 -5.54
CA GLU A 79 20.68 2.17 -5.05
C GLU A 79 20.46 3.13 -6.22
N SER A 80 19.22 3.56 -6.43
CA SER A 80 18.87 4.56 -7.43
C SER A 80 18.48 5.89 -6.76
N TYR A 81 18.57 7.01 -7.47
CA TYR A 81 18.19 8.32 -6.92
C TYR A 81 17.09 8.98 -7.75
N SER A 82 16.22 9.73 -7.06
CA SER A 82 15.12 10.46 -7.71
C SER A 82 15.61 11.56 -8.65
N GLN A 83 16.85 12.03 -8.46
CA GLN A 83 17.42 13.09 -9.28
C GLN A 83 17.55 12.65 -10.75
N LEU A 84 16.97 13.47 -11.64
CA LEU A 84 17.36 13.53 -13.05
C LEU A 84 18.67 14.34 -13.15
N VAL A 85 19.70 13.77 -13.76
CA VAL A 85 21.01 14.42 -13.94
C VAL A 85 21.18 14.87 -15.39
N GLY A 86 21.81 16.03 -15.58
CA GLY A 86 22.04 16.61 -16.91
C GLY A 86 20.80 17.23 -17.56
N LEU A 87 20.92 17.57 -18.85
CA LEU A 87 19.82 18.11 -19.66
C LEU A 87 18.97 17.00 -20.31
N GLU A 88 19.47 15.76 -20.33
CA GLU A 88 18.87 14.62 -21.04
C GLU A 88 18.01 13.74 -20.12
N GLY A 89 18.04 13.99 -18.81
CA GLY A 89 17.20 13.29 -17.84
C GLY A 89 17.78 11.95 -17.36
N ASP A 90 19.10 11.88 -17.21
CA ASP A 90 19.77 10.64 -16.79
C ASP A 90 19.33 10.22 -15.38
N LEU A 91 19.25 8.91 -15.15
CA LEU A 91 19.07 8.30 -13.84
C LEU A 91 20.43 8.07 -13.18
N GLN A 92 20.64 8.67 -12.00
CA GLN A 92 21.79 8.36 -11.18
C GLN A 92 21.58 7.04 -10.44
N LEU A 93 22.50 6.09 -10.65
CA LEU A 93 22.63 4.83 -9.93
C LEU A 93 23.91 4.78 -9.12
N SER A 94 23.86 4.05 -8.02
CA SER A 94 24.98 3.64 -7.17
C SER A 94 24.99 2.11 -7.14
N VAL A 95 26.00 1.51 -7.78
CA VAL A 95 26.20 0.06 -7.79
C VAL A 95 27.25 -0.28 -6.73
N LYS A 96 26.87 -1.10 -5.75
CA LYS A 96 27.77 -1.56 -4.68
C LYS A 96 28.17 -3.01 -4.89
N GLY A 97 29.42 -3.32 -4.59
CA GLY A 97 30.01 -4.63 -4.88
C GLY A 97 31.43 -4.80 -4.35
N GLU A 98 32.11 -5.85 -4.81
CA GLU A 98 33.51 -6.12 -4.45
C GLU A 98 34.46 -5.14 -5.14
N VAL A 99 35.41 -4.58 -4.37
CA VAL A 99 36.38 -3.59 -4.87
C VAL A 99 37.15 -4.12 -6.09
N ALA A 100 37.31 -3.27 -7.10
CA ALA A 100 37.96 -3.54 -8.39
C ALA A 100 37.25 -4.53 -9.33
N THR A 101 36.05 -5.02 -8.99
CA THR A 101 35.21 -5.71 -9.98
C THR A 101 34.68 -4.73 -11.03
N ARG A 102 34.58 -5.19 -12.28
CA ARG A 102 34.01 -4.47 -13.43
C ARG A 102 32.49 -4.53 -13.36
N VAL A 103 31.83 -3.40 -13.57
CA VAL A 103 30.36 -3.29 -13.63
C VAL A 103 29.90 -3.28 -15.08
N TYR A 104 29.08 -4.26 -15.42
CA TYR A 104 28.39 -4.36 -16.71
C TYR A 104 26.90 -4.08 -16.53
N ILE A 105 26.31 -3.40 -17.51
CA ILE A 105 24.85 -3.21 -17.64
C ILE A 105 24.51 -3.52 -19.10
N ASP A 106 23.66 -4.50 -19.35
CA ASP A 106 23.29 -5.00 -20.69
C ASP A 106 24.53 -5.23 -21.60
N ASP A 107 25.49 -6.02 -21.09
CA ASP A 107 26.82 -6.30 -21.69
C ASP A 107 27.77 -5.09 -21.87
N LEU A 108 27.34 -3.86 -21.57
CA LEU A 108 28.18 -2.66 -21.68
C LEU A 108 28.97 -2.40 -20.39
N LEU A 109 30.28 -2.18 -20.51
CA LEU A 109 31.17 -1.87 -19.38
C LEU A 109 31.05 -0.39 -18.98
N TYR A 110 30.60 -0.13 -17.74
CA TYR A 110 30.47 1.23 -17.21
C TYR A 110 31.69 1.68 -16.38
N GLY A 111 32.39 0.75 -15.72
CA GLY A 111 33.56 1.06 -14.90
C GLY A 111 33.93 -0.04 -13.92
N ASN A 112 34.70 0.32 -12.89
CA ASN A 112 35.10 -0.59 -11.81
C ASN A 112 34.59 -0.07 -10.47
N ILE A 113 34.17 -0.96 -9.58
CA ILE A 113 33.85 -0.63 -8.19
C ILE A 113 35.09 -0.01 -7.51
N ALA A 114 34.94 1.20 -6.98
CA ALA A 114 36.03 1.94 -6.37
C ALA A 114 36.37 1.43 -4.95
N SER A 115 37.41 2.00 -4.33
CA SER A 115 37.92 1.55 -3.02
C SER A 115 36.97 1.76 -1.83
N ASN A 116 35.88 2.51 -2.03
CA ASN A 116 34.76 2.64 -1.09
C ASN A 116 33.68 1.55 -1.24
N GLY A 117 33.83 0.63 -2.20
CA GLY A 117 32.86 -0.44 -2.47
C GLY A 117 31.69 -0.03 -3.38
N GLN A 118 31.79 1.09 -4.10
CA GLN A 118 30.73 1.66 -4.93
C GLN A 118 31.24 2.15 -6.29
N LEU A 119 30.37 2.17 -7.29
CA LEU A 119 30.51 2.91 -8.55
C LEU A 119 29.22 3.70 -8.81
N ASP A 120 29.35 5.01 -9.03
CA ASP A 120 28.24 5.87 -9.44
C ASP A 120 28.15 5.91 -10.97
N ILE A 121 26.94 5.74 -11.51
CA ILE A 121 26.63 5.63 -12.94
C ILE A 121 25.48 6.58 -13.27
N ASN A 122 25.55 7.23 -14.43
CA ASN A 122 24.39 7.89 -15.04
C ASN A 122 23.87 7.00 -16.17
N LEU A 123 22.60 6.57 -16.09
CA LEU A 123 21.89 5.89 -17.17
C LEU A 123 21.00 6.89 -17.92
N SER A 124 21.30 7.14 -19.19
CA SER A 124 20.39 7.85 -20.10
C SER A 124 19.24 6.93 -20.52
N ASN A 125 18.05 7.48 -20.76
CA ASN A 125 16.86 6.72 -21.19
C ASN A 125 17.04 6.15 -22.62
N PRO A 126 17.14 4.82 -22.82
CA PRO A 126 17.30 4.18 -24.11
C PRO A 126 16.00 4.01 -24.93
N SER A 127 14.80 4.04 -24.33
CA SER A 127 13.54 3.69 -25.03
C SER A 127 12.38 4.70 -24.89
N GLU A 128 11.28 4.40 -25.59
CA GLU A 128 9.96 5.06 -25.42
C GLU A 128 9.01 4.23 -24.53
N ASP A 129 9.48 3.13 -23.92
CA ASP A 129 8.66 2.26 -23.07
C ASP A 129 8.55 2.82 -21.65
N TYR A 130 7.40 2.58 -21.00
CA TYR A 130 7.16 3.14 -19.66
C TYR A 130 8.03 2.50 -18.56
N PHE A 131 8.31 1.20 -18.70
CA PHE A 131 9.22 0.47 -17.83
C PHE A 131 10.39 -0.05 -18.64
N GLU A 132 11.56 -0.01 -18.04
CA GLU A 132 12.77 -0.61 -18.57
C GLU A 132 13.39 -1.52 -17.52
N THR A 133 14.00 -2.61 -17.97
CA THR A 133 14.72 -3.55 -17.09
C THR A 133 16.13 -3.72 -17.63
N PHE A 134 17.10 -3.44 -16.77
CA PHE A 134 18.53 -3.55 -17.04
C PHE A 134 19.10 -4.79 -16.34
N GLU A 135 19.99 -5.53 -17.00
CA GLU A 135 20.74 -6.63 -16.40
C GLU A 135 22.11 -6.12 -15.90
N LEU A 136 22.29 -6.06 -14.57
CA LEU A 136 23.54 -5.63 -13.94
C LEU A 136 24.37 -6.82 -13.46
N MET A 137 25.67 -6.81 -13.78
CA MET A 137 26.58 -7.92 -13.49
C MET A 137 27.96 -7.42 -13.08
N LEU A 138 28.60 -8.10 -12.12
CA LEU A 138 29.98 -7.82 -11.69
C LEU A 138 30.94 -8.88 -12.21
N SER A 139 32.06 -8.47 -12.81
CA SER A 139 33.10 -9.39 -13.31
C SER A 139 34.47 -9.12 -12.66
N ASN A 140 35.16 -10.16 -12.18
CA ASN A 140 36.50 -10.04 -11.59
C ASN A 140 37.61 -9.97 -12.66
N GLU A 141 38.89 -9.91 -12.24
CA GLU A 141 40.02 -9.89 -13.19
C GLU A 141 40.17 -11.21 -13.96
N GLU A 142 39.78 -12.33 -13.35
CA GLU A 142 39.77 -13.66 -13.96
C GLU A 142 38.63 -13.87 -14.98
N GLY A 143 37.69 -12.94 -15.10
CA GLY A 143 36.56 -13.02 -16.03
C GLY A 143 35.48 -14.01 -15.60
N MET A 144 35.25 -14.12 -14.29
CA MET A 144 34.05 -14.77 -13.76
C MET A 144 33.08 -13.74 -13.25
N ASP A 145 31.82 -14.01 -13.56
CA ASP A 145 30.73 -13.05 -13.39
C ASP A 145 29.84 -13.44 -12.21
N SER A 146 29.26 -12.43 -11.56
CA SER A 146 28.24 -12.61 -10.54
C SER A 146 26.96 -13.20 -11.13
N LEU A 147 26.01 -13.60 -10.26
CA LEU A 147 24.62 -13.69 -10.73
C LEU A 147 24.15 -12.29 -11.21
N PRO A 148 23.32 -12.23 -12.25
CA PRO A 148 22.76 -10.96 -12.73
C PRO A 148 21.77 -10.39 -11.71
N TYR A 149 21.68 -9.07 -11.64
CA TYR A 149 20.69 -8.32 -10.89
C TYR A 149 19.78 -7.56 -11.86
N LEU A 150 18.48 -7.85 -11.84
CA LEU A 150 17.52 -7.22 -12.74
C LEU A 150 16.96 -5.94 -12.11
N PHE A 151 17.36 -4.79 -12.64
CA PHE A 151 16.91 -3.48 -12.17
C PHE A 151 15.81 -2.95 -13.09
N THR A 152 14.56 -3.03 -12.65
CA THR A 152 13.41 -2.45 -13.36
C THR A 152 13.14 -1.02 -12.85
N THR A 153 12.93 -0.05 -13.75
CA THR A 153 12.68 1.35 -13.38
C THR A 153 11.77 2.06 -14.39
N THR A 154 11.45 3.32 -14.13
CA THR A 154 10.78 4.22 -15.09
C THR A 154 11.49 5.57 -15.16
N PHE A 155 11.69 6.07 -16.39
CA PHE A 155 12.16 7.42 -16.66
C PHE A 155 11.03 8.47 -16.67
N TYR A 156 9.78 8.04 -16.49
CA TYR A 156 8.60 8.91 -16.47
C TYR A 156 8.51 9.62 -15.12
N ARG A 157 9.30 10.68 -14.97
CA ARG A 157 9.33 11.55 -13.79
C ARG A 157 9.59 13.02 -14.15
N GLU A 158 9.08 13.92 -13.34
CA GLU A 158 9.21 15.38 -13.49
C GLU A 158 9.88 15.97 -12.25
N SER A 159 10.90 16.80 -12.42
CA SER A 159 11.44 17.64 -11.34
C SER A 159 10.35 18.61 -10.89
N LEU A 160 10.04 18.59 -9.60
CA LEU A 160 9.06 19.48 -8.98
C LEU A 160 9.75 20.78 -8.51
N ASP A 161 10.97 20.64 -7.99
CA ASP A 161 11.91 21.72 -7.67
C ASP A 161 13.34 21.13 -7.60
N SER A 162 14.30 21.88 -7.03
CA SER A 162 15.69 21.41 -6.86
C SER A 162 15.84 20.23 -5.90
N ASN A 163 14.87 20.02 -5.01
CA ASN A 163 14.93 19.09 -3.89
C ASN A 163 14.07 17.84 -4.15
N TYR A 164 13.01 17.92 -4.97
CA TYR A 164 12.06 16.82 -5.19
C TYR A 164 11.77 16.51 -6.67
N THR A 165 11.39 15.25 -6.89
CA THR A 165 10.93 14.68 -8.15
C THR A 165 9.59 13.97 -7.93
N TYR A 166 8.70 14.10 -8.92
CA TYR A 166 7.42 13.40 -8.99
C TYR A 166 7.47 12.29 -10.05
N TYR A 167 7.17 11.06 -9.63
CA TYR A 167 7.07 9.88 -10.48
C TYR A 167 5.69 9.80 -11.13
N ILE A 168 5.64 9.94 -12.45
CA ILE A 168 4.40 10.06 -13.23
C ILE A 168 3.75 8.67 -13.39
N PRO A 169 2.50 8.42 -12.92
CA PRO A 169 1.90 7.09 -13.00
C PRO A 169 1.61 6.63 -14.43
N GLN A 170 1.74 5.32 -14.69
CA GLN A 170 1.44 4.70 -15.99
C GLN A 170 0.03 5.06 -16.47
N ASN A 171 -0.15 5.26 -17.76
CA ASN A 171 -1.42 5.62 -18.40
C ASN A 171 -2.01 6.97 -17.95
N THR A 172 -1.22 7.84 -17.29
CA THR A 172 -1.60 9.27 -17.08
C THR A 172 -1.33 10.11 -18.33
N ASP A 173 -2.03 9.77 -19.40
CA ASP A 173 -1.99 10.45 -20.70
C ASP A 173 -2.37 11.94 -20.53
N ALA A 174 -1.36 12.79 -20.41
CA ALA A 174 -1.51 14.23 -20.19
C ALA A 174 -1.82 14.93 -21.52
N SER A 175 -3.01 15.49 -21.66
CA SER A 175 -3.31 16.36 -22.82
C SER A 175 -2.49 17.65 -22.79
N TYR A 176 -2.20 18.11 -21.57
CA TYR A 176 -1.38 19.27 -21.23
C TYR A 176 -0.68 18.96 -19.92
N THR A 177 0.64 19.09 -19.93
CA THR A 177 1.46 19.25 -18.73
C THR A 177 1.95 20.70 -18.69
N PHE A 178 1.79 21.37 -17.57
CA PHE A 178 2.60 22.53 -17.23
C PHE A 178 3.46 22.15 -16.03
N SER A 179 4.77 22.09 -16.24
CA SER A 179 5.75 22.03 -15.16
C SER A 179 6.58 23.31 -15.17
N ASN A 180 6.86 23.84 -13.99
CA ASN A 180 7.90 24.82 -13.74
C ASN A 180 8.71 24.37 -12.52
N SER A 181 9.68 25.17 -12.07
CA SER A 181 10.55 24.86 -10.92
C SER A 181 9.86 24.80 -9.54
N THR A 182 8.54 24.71 -9.51
CA THR A 182 7.74 24.62 -8.27
C THR A 182 6.46 23.80 -8.43
N MET A 183 5.88 23.63 -9.63
CA MET A 183 4.51 23.11 -9.76
C MET A 183 4.31 22.26 -11.00
N ILE A 184 3.64 21.12 -10.83
CA ILE A 184 3.25 20.19 -11.88
C ILE A 184 1.72 20.18 -11.99
N CYS A 185 1.19 20.59 -13.14
CA CYS A 185 -0.24 20.54 -13.45
C CYS A 185 -0.46 19.60 -14.65
N ARG A 186 -1.34 18.59 -14.48
CA ARG A 186 -1.60 17.54 -15.47
C ARG A 186 -3.10 17.39 -15.75
N THR A 187 -3.45 17.07 -16.99
CA THR A 187 -4.84 17.02 -17.48
C THR A 187 -5.12 15.68 -18.16
N TYR A 188 -6.10 14.92 -17.68
CA TYR A 188 -6.31 13.55 -18.17
C TYR A 188 -7.12 13.51 -19.48
N LYS A 189 -6.55 12.89 -20.52
CA LYS A 189 -7.02 12.92 -21.92
C LYS A 189 -8.31 12.16 -22.23
N SER A 190 -8.68 11.14 -21.46
CA SER A 190 -9.89 10.32 -21.75
C SER A 190 -11.22 11.07 -21.65
N ILE A 191 -11.18 12.31 -21.12
CA ILE A 191 -12.25 13.30 -21.12
C ILE A 191 -11.60 14.58 -21.62
N GLU A 192 -12.20 15.33 -22.55
CA GLU A 192 -11.68 16.66 -22.96
C GLU A 192 -11.56 17.61 -21.74
N ASN A 193 -10.38 17.64 -21.09
CA ASN A 193 -10.05 18.37 -19.86
C ASN A 193 -10.96 18.09 -18.64
N GLY A 194 -11.39 16.84 -18.46
CA GLY A 194 -12.32 16.47 -17.38
C GLY A 194 -11.69 16.33 -16.00
N VAL A 195 -10.59 15.59 -15.84
CA VAL A 195 -9.84 15.53 -14.57
C VAL A 195 -8.57 16.35 -14.71
N VAL A 196 -8.27 17.18 -13.70
CA VAL A 196 -7.03 17.96 -13.62
C VAL A 196 -6.40 17.69 -12.27
N SER A 197 -5.12 17.32 -12.24
CA SER A 197 -4.33 17.22 -11.03
C SER A 197 -3.26 18.30 -10.98
N LEU A 198 -2.86 18.64 -9.76
CA LEU A 198 -1.84 19.61 -9.44
C LEU A 198 -1.01 19.10 -8.28
N ILE A 199 0.31 19.30 -8.35
CA ILE A 199 1.25 19.07 -7.25
C ILE A 199 2.07 20.35 -7.08
N MET A 200 2.20 20.81 -5.83
CA MET A 200 2.91 22.05 -5.49
C MET A 200 3.45 22.02 -4.05
N PRO A 201 4.58 22.69 -3.75
CA PRO A 201 4.97 23.01 -2.39
C PRO A 201 4.00 24.04 -1.82
N ILE A 202 3.89 24.04 -0.50
CA ILE A 202 3.16 25.05 0.25
C ILE A 202 3.97 25.44 1.48
N SER A 203 4.10 26.76 1.70
CA SER A 203 4.69 27.31 2.92
C SER A 203 3.61 27.40 3.99
N LEU A 204 3.89 26.89 5.18
CA LEU A 204 2.92 26.71 6.27
C LEU A 204 3.58 27.08 7.60
N ASP A 205 2.79 27.45 8.60
CA ASP A 205 3.29 27.63 9.96
C ASP A 205 3.94 26.33 10.43
N ASP A 206 5.15 26.43 10.97
CA ASP A 206 5.93 25.27 11.38
C ASP A 206 5.24 24.39 12.44
N ASN A 207 4.29 24.98 13.17
CA ASN A 207 3.59 24.37 14.30
C ASN A 207 2.17 23.90 13.95
N ALA A 208 1.65 24.21 12.76
CA ALA A 208 0.29 23.80 12.38
C ALA A 208 0.22 22.29 12.11
N SER A 209 -0.79 21.65 12.68
CA SER A 209 -1.13 20.26 12.39
C SER A 209 -1.66 20.09 10.96
N SER A 210 -1.53 18.89 10.39
CA SER A 210 -2.06 18.56 9.07
C SER A 210 -3.55 18.88 8.91
N LEU A 211 -4.33 18.80 10.00
CA LEU A 211 -5.74 19.15 10.03
C LEU A 211 -5.98 20.67 10.03
N GLU A 212 -5.23 21.45 10.79
CA GLU A 212 -5.31 22.93 10.76
C GLU A 212 -4.90 23.48 9.38
N ILE A 213 -3.88 22.89 8.77
CA ILE A 213 -3.44 23.18 7.40
C ILE A 213 -4.58 22.89 6.42
N LEU A 214 -5.21 21.72 6.54
CA LEU A 214 -6.33 21.33 5.69
C LEU A 214 -7.55 22.24 5.87
N ASN A 215 -7.88 22.60 7.11
CA ASN A 215 -8.97 23.54 7.41
C ASN A 215 -8.68 24.93 6.86
N THR A 216 -7.44 25.42 6.99
CA THR A 216 -6.98 26.67 6.37
C THR A 216 -7.15 26.64 4.85
N LEU A 217 -6.77 25.53 4.20
CA LEU A 217 -7.03 25.33 2.77
C LEU A 217 -8.53 25.36 2.45
N ALA A 218 -9.37 24.67 3.25
CA ALA A 218 -10.82 24.65 3.08
C ALA A 218 -11.45 26.06 3.22
N ASP A 219 -11.04 26.82 4.22
CA ASP A 219 -11.49 28.20 4.47
C ASP A 219 -11.09 29.14 3.33
N ILE A 220 -9.86 29.03 2.82
CA ILE A 220 -9.40 29.79 1.64
C ILE A 220 -10.25 29.43 0.40
N MET A 221 -10.54 28.15 0.19
CA MET A 221 -11.39 27.71 -0.92
C MET A 221 -12.82 28.25 -0.77
N GLN A 222 -13.43 28.13 0.41
CA GLN A 222 -14.79 28.59 0.69
C GLN A 222 -14.93 30.13 0.65
N GLY A 223 -13.93 30.86 1.16
CA GLY A 223 -13.89 32.32 1.22
C GLY A 223 -13.79 33.03 -0.14
N SER A 224 -13.49 32.30 -1.21
CA SER A 224 -13.35 32.81 -2.59
C SER A 224 -14.60 33.52 -3.17
N GLY A 225 -15.77 33.39 -2.54
CA GLY A 225 -17.05 33.95 -3.01
C GLY A 225 -17.56 33.33 -4.33
N PHE A 226 -16.88 32.29 -4.81
CA PHE A 226 -17.09 31.67 -6.11
C PHE A 226 -18.03 30.46 -6.04
N PHE A 227 -17.95 29.72 -4.93
CA PHE A 227 -18.77 28.55 -4.67
C PHE A 227 -20.14 28.97 -4.12
N GLU A 228 -21.20 28.44 -4.73
CA GLU A 228 -22.57 28.53 -4.18
C GLU A 228 -22.83 27.45 -3.11
N GLY A 229 -21.92 26.49 -2.98
CA GLY A 229 -21.87 25.54 -1.89
C GLY A 229 -20.50 24.85 -1.83
N PHE A 230 -19.97 24.70 -0.62
CA PHE A 230 -18.74 23.98 -0.31
C PHE A 230 -19.08 23.00 0.83
N LYS A 231 -18.76 21.72 0.66
CA LYS A 231 -19.02 20.68 1.66
C LYS A 231 -17.77 19.81 1.83
N ASN A 232 -17.32 19.60 3.06
CA ASN A 232 -16.41 18.49 3.35
C ASN A 232 -17.16 17.18 3.12
N LEU A 233 -16.64 16.34 2.23
CA LEU A 233 -17.11 14.97 2.06
C LEU A 233 -16.48 14.16 3.21
N GLY A 234 -15.27 13.62 3.03
CA GLY A 234 -14.59 12.86 4.07
C GLY A 234 -13.12 13.20 4.25
N ILE A 235 -12.56 12.75 5.37
CA ILE A 235 -11.14 12.85 5.73
C ILE A 235 -10.61 11.45 6.08
N GLN A 236 -9.38 11.14 5.64
CA GLN A 236 -8.63 9.92 5.97
C GLN A 236 -7.19 10.29 6.33
N GLU A 237 -6.70 9.79 7.47
CA GLU A 237 -5.31 9.96 7.90
C GLU A 237 -4.53 8.67 7.69
N LEU A 238 -3.51 8.73 6.84
CA LEU A 238 -2.65 7.61 6.46
C LEU A 238 -1.35 7.70 7.26
N ASN A 239 -1.42 7.34 8.55
CA ASN A 239 -0.33 7.46 9.53
C ASN A 239 1.00 6.87 9.02
N ALA A 240 0.95 5.68 8.40
CA ALA A 240 2.12 4.99 7.85
C ALA A 240 2.84 5.75 6.72
N GLN A 241 2.19 6.78 6.16
CA GLN A 241 2.63 7.56 5.00
C GLN A 241 2.71 9.06 5.31
N GLN A 242 2.48 9.46 6.57
CA GLN A 242 2.47 10.85 7.05
C GLN A 242 1.63 11.74 6.13
N SER A 243 0.42 11.28 5.78
CA SER A 243 -0.40 11.93 4.77
C SER A 243 -1.86 12.03 5.19
N LEU A 244 -2.45 13.20 4.94
CA LEU A 244 -3.87 13.46 5.18
C LEU A 244 -4.58 13.61 3.83
N VAL A 245 -5.70 12.91 3.66
CA VAL A 245 -6.53 12.95 2.46
C VAL A 245 -7.87 13.55 2.83
N ALA A 246 -8.35 14.49 2.03
CA ALA A 246 -9.67 15.07 2.16
C ALA A 246 -10.36 15.15 0.80
N GLU A 247 -11.68 15.04 0.80
CA GLU A 247 -12.49 15.25 -0.40
C GLU A 247 -13.57 16.28 -0.13
N TYR A 248 -13.78 17.20 -1.09
CA TYR A 248 -14.73 18.31 -0.98
C TYR A 248 -15.69 18.32 -2.16
N GLY A 249 -16.98 18.43 -1.89
CA GLY A 249 -18.01 18.65 -2.89
C GLY A 249 -18.24 20.14 -3.05
N VAL A 250 -18.03 20.66 -4.25
CA VAL A 250 -18.23 22.09 -4.54
C VAL A 250 -19.25 22.30 -5.65
N SER A 251 -20.11 23.31 -5.45
CA SER A 251 -21.06 23.81 -6.44
C SER A 251 -20.70 25.25 -6.82
N THR A 252 -20.77 25.59 -8.10
CA THR A 252 -20.35 26.90 -8.64
C THR A 252 -21.52 27.66 -9.24
N THR A 253 -21.54 28.98 -9.04
CA THR A 253 -22.62 29.90 -9.48
C THR A 253 -22.92 29.81 -10.99
N GLN A 254 -21.88 29.65 -11.81
CA GLN A 254 -21.96 29.37 -13.25
C GLN A 254 -21.16 28.11 -13.62
N LYS A 255 -21.11 27.74 -14.91
CA LYS A 255 -20.38 26.55 -15.37
C LYS A 255 -18.89 26.85 -15.63
N PHE A 256 -18.00 25.94 -15.23
CA PHE A 256 -16.55 26.04 -15.43
C PHE A 256 -15.95 24.74 -15.96
N SER A 257 -14.76 24.82 -16.56
CA SER A 257 -13.88 23.67 -16.73
C SER A 257 -13.18 23.34 -15.40
N SER A 258 -12.75 22.10 -15.20
CA SER A 258 -12.00 21.69 -14.00
C SER A 258 -10.70 22.48 -13.85
N LEU A 259 -10.05 22.83 -14.97
CA LEU A 259 -8.87 23.70 -15.00
C LEU A 259 -9.18 25.12 -14.52
N ASN A 260 -10.36 25.68 -14.82
CA ASN A 260 -10.74 27.00 -14.32
C ASN A 260 -11.10 26.99 -12.84
N VAL A 261 -11.72 25.91 -12.34
CA VAL A 261 -11.86 25.73 -10.89
C VAL A 261 -10.48 25.73 -10.24
N LEU A 262 -9.53 24.92 -10.74
CA LEU A 262 -8.16 24.88 -10.22
C LEU A 262 -7.44 26.24 -10.28
N LYS A 263 -7.53 26.99 -11.39
CA LYS A 263 -6.99 28.36 -11.49
C LYS A 263 -7.52 29.27 -10.38
N ILE A 264 -8.79 29.12 -10.01
CA ILE A 264 -9.45 29.95 -9.00
C ILE A 264 -9.06 29.50 -7.59
N LEU A 265 -8.92 28.20 -7.33
CA LEU A 265 -8.32 27.70 -6.09
C LEU A 265 -6.91 28.30 -5.89
N LEU A 266 -6.07 28.21 -6.92
CA LEU A 266 -4.71 28.74 -6.92
C LEU A 266 -4.62 30.26 -6.70
N ALA A 267 -5.54 31.02 -7.27
CA ALA A 267 -5.56 32.48 -7.10
C ALA A 267 -5.86 32.90 -5.65
N ASN A 268 -6.59 32.09 -4.88
CA ASN A 268 -6.90 32.36 -3.47
C ASN A 268 -5.81 31.86 -2.50
N LEU A 269 -4.96 30.91 -2.91
CA LEU A 269 -3.86 30.37 -2.10
C LEU A 269 -2.64 31.32 -1.97
N GLU A 270 -2.77 32.59 -2.39
CA GLU A 270 -1.78 33.67 -2.28
C GLU A 270 -0.32 33.34 -2.66
N THR A 271 -0.08 32.32 -3.50
CA THR A 271 1.26 31.76 -3.76
C THR A 271 2.24 32.67 -4.54
N GLY A 272 1.96 33.97 -4.63
CA GLY A 272 2.76 35.01 -5.32
C GLY A 272 2.79 34.87 -6.84
N ASN A 273 2.48 33.68 -7.36
CA ASN A 273 2.61 33.29 -8.74
C ASN A 273 1.26 33.30 -9.44
N GLN A 274 0.98 34.38 -10.17
CA GLN A 274 -0.17 34.46 -11.06
C GLN A 274 0.08 33.61 -12.32
N TYR A 275 -0.09 32.28 -12.18
CA TYR A 275 0.32 31.33 -13.22
C TYR A 275 -0.48 31.46 -14.52
N TYR A 276 0.26 31.55 -15.63
CA TYR A 276 -0.24 31.41 -16.99
C TYR A 276 -0.62 29.95 -17.32
N LEU A 277 -1.58 29.37 -16.59
CA LEU A 277 -2.19 28.09 -16.98
C LEU A 277 -2.84 28.26 -18.36
N TYR A 278 -2.22 27.64 -19.37
CA TYR A 278 -2.34 27.99 -20.79
C TYR A 278 -3.79 28.05 -21.29
N LYS A 279 -4.06 29.01 -22.17
CA LYS A 279 -5.40 29.28 -22.72
C LYS A 279 -5.70 28.38 -23.93
N SER A 280 -6.07 27.12 -23.69
CA SER A 280 -6.40 26.14 -24.73
C SER A 280 -7.79 25.52 -24.56
N LEU A 281 -8.68 25.85 -25.50
CA LEU A 281 -10.01 25.28 -25.82
C LEU A 281 -10.74 24.46 -24.74
N GLU A 282 -11.35 25.19 -23.81
CA GLU A 282 -12.30 24.68 -22.81
C GLU A 282 -13.69 24.46 -23.44
N LYS A 283 -14.03 23.21 -23.78
CA LYS A 283 -15.38 22.87 -24.32
C LYS A 283 -16.37 22.38 -23.27
N LEU A 284 -15.91 21.57 -22.32
CA LEU A 284 -16.77 20.94 -21.31
C LEU A 284 -16.80 21.79 -20.04
N THR A 285 -18.01 22.17 -19.61
CA THR A 285 -18.20 23.00 -18.42
C THR A 285 -19.31 22.46 -17.51
N TYR A 286 -19.07 22.52 -16.20
CA TYR A 286 -19.89 21.89 -15.16
C TYR A 286 -20.14 22.85 -13.99
N LYS A 287 -21.18 22.56 -13.20
CA LYS A 287 -21.54 23.29 -11.98
C LYS A 287 -21.14 22.58 -10.68
N LYS A 288 -20.92 21.26 -10.71
CA LYS A 288 -20.63 20.44 -9.53
C LYS A 288 -19.32 19.69 -9.74
N PHE A 289 -18.42 19.77 -8.76
CA PHE A 289 -17.11 19.13 -8.78
C PHE A 289 -16.84 18.45 -7.44
N ASN A 290 -16.01 17.40 -7.48
CA ASN A 290 -15.29 16.93 -6.32
C ASN A 290 -13.86 17.46 -6.43
N ILE A 291 -13.32 17.95 -5.32
CA ILE A 291 -11.92 18.34 -5.16
C ILE A 291 -11.32 17.37 -4.15
N LYS A 292 -10.35 16.55 -4.56
CA LYS A 292 -9.62 15.68 -3.64
C LYS A 292 -8.26 16.29 -3.37
N VAL A 293 -7.97 16.54 -2.09
CA VAL A 293 -6.73 17.14 -1.60
C VAL A 293 -5.98 16.07 -0.83
N ARG A 294 -4.71 15.83 -1.17
CA ARG A 294 -3.80 15.06 -0.35
C ARG A 294 -2.65 15.95 0.10
N PHE A 295 -2.44 16.03 1.40
CA PHE A 295 -1.31 16.67 2.02
C PHE A 295 -0.24 15.63 2.34
N LEU A 296 1.01 15.91 1.96
CA LEU A 296 2.19 15.15 2.39
C LEU A 296 2.89 15.93 3.49
N GLN A 297 2.88 15.38 4.70
CA GLN A 297 3.43 16.03 5.88
C GLN A 297 4.96 15.94 5.88
N LYS A 298 5.58 17.05 5.48
CA LYS A 298 6.72 17.70 6.12
C LYS A 298 7.91 16.82 6.60
N TYR A 299 9.02 16.93 5.88
CA TYR A 299 10.37 16.68 6.43
C TYR A 299 11.15 18.01 6.41
N ARG A 300 11.37 18.65 7.58
CA ARG A 300 11.80 20.08 7.70
C ARG A 300 10.79 21.05 7.05
N GLU A 301 11.15 22.30 6.83
CA GLU A 301 10.28 23.45 6.45
C GLU A 301 9.47 23.33 5.13
N GLU A 302 9.52 22.20 4.41
CA GLU A 302 8.89 22.01 3.11
C GLU A 302 7.78 20.95 3.17
N ALA A 303 6.57 21.30 2.75
CA ALA A 303 5.42 20.41 2.63
C ALA A 303 4.77 20.52 1.25
N TYR A 304 4.11 19.45 0.80
CA TYR A 304 3.49 19.39 -0.52
C TYR A 304 2.00 19.11 -0.44
N VAL A 305 1.24 19.78 -1.31
CA VAL A 305 -0.17 19.51 -1.52
C VAL A 305 -0.39 19.01 -2.94
N SER A 306 -1.13 17.92 -3.05
CA SER A 306 -1.62 17.35 -4.31
C SER A 306 -3.12 17.57 -4.39
N ILE A 307 -3.61 18.23 -5.42
CA ILE A 307 -5.02 18.60 -5.60
C ILE A 307 -5.53 18.01 -6.92
N ALA A 308 -6.60 17.23 -6.87
CA ALA A 308 -7.33 16.79 -8.06
C ALA A 308 -8.71 17.43 -8.12
N VAL A 309 -9.10 17.95 -9.28
CA VAL A 309 -10.41 18.54 -9.56
C VAL A 309 -11.11 17.73 -10.65
N VAL A 310 -12.30 17.21 -10.34
CA VAL A 310 -13.11 16.39 -11.24
C VAL A 310 -14.59 16.81 -11.19
N PRO A 311 -15.33 16.86 -12.30
CA PRO A 311 -16.78 17.07 -12.27
C PRO A 311 -17.44 15.92 -11.52
N ASN A 312 -18.34 16.23 -10.58
CA ASN A 312 -18.90 15.26 -9.62
C ASN A 312 -19.43 13.96 -10.30
N LYS A 313 -20.12 14.09 -11.45
CA LYS A 313 -20.62 12.95 -12.25
C LYS A 313 -19.55 11.99 -12.81
N PHE A 314 -18.28 12.37 -12.72
CA PHE A 314 -17.12 11.61 -13.19
C PHE A 314 -16.22 11.16 -12.03
N ALA A 315 -16.41 11.67 -10.80
CA ALA A 315 -15.53 11.38 -9.67
C ALA A 315 -15.36 9.88 -9.43
N LEU A 316 -16.48 9.14 -9.32
CA LEU A 316 -16.49 7.69 -9.17
C LEU A 316 -15.78 6.96 -10.34
N LYS A 317 -16.07 7.34 -11.59
CA LYS A 317 -15.50 6.67 -12.78
C LYS A 317 -13.97 6.74 -12.83
N TYR A 318 -13.38 7.79 -12.26
CA TYR A 318 -11.94 8.03 -12.29
C TYR A 318 -11.32 8.05 -10.89
N GLN A 319 -12.00 7.47 -9.90
CA GLN A 319 -11.60 7.51 -8.49
C GLN A 319 -10.19 6.95 -8.28
N SER A 320 -9.93 5.75 -8.80
CA SER A 320 -8.63 5.09 -8.69
C SER A 320 -7.56 5.94 -9.40
N MET A 321 -7.76 6.34 -10.66
CA MET A 321 -6.87 7.28 -11.38
C MET A 321 -6.60 8.60 -10.62
N ILE A 322 -7.59 9.18 -9.95
CA ILE A 322 -7.44 10.37 -9.11
C ILE A 322 -6.51 10.07 -7.93
N ASN A 323 -6.73 8.96 -7.23
CA ASN A 323 -5.91 8.53 -6.07
C ASN A 323 -4.42 8.40 -6.46
N ARG A 324 -4.12 7.83 -7.65
CA ARG A 324 -2.75 7.69 -8.20
C ARG A 324 -2.08 9.04 -8.48
N MET A 325 -2.81 9.94 -9.14
CA MET A 325 -2.28 11.26 -9.54
C MET A 325 -2.03 12.20 -8.35
N ILE A 326 -2.69 11.97 -7.22
CA ILE A 326 -2.41 12.67 -5.96
C ILE A 326 -1.58 11.83 -4.99
N ASN A 327 -1.01 10.70 -5.45
CA ASN A 327 -0.29 9.80 -4.56
C ASN A 327 1.03 10.43 -4.09
N SER A 328 1.08 10.79 -2.82
CA SER A 328 2.25 11.37 -2.17
C SER A 328 3.47 10.43 -2.16
N GLN A 329 3.26 9.12 -2.31
CA GLN A 329 4.36 8.15 -2.46
C GLN A 329 5.06 8.25 -3.83
N ASN A 330 4.45 8.93 -4.80
CA ASN A 330 5.10 9.29 -6.05
C ASN A 330 5.95 10.57 -5.93
N ILE A 331 5.98 11.24 -4.78
CA ILE A 331 6.85 12.40 -4.52
C ILE A 331 8.05 11.92 -3.69
N ARG A 332 9.27 12.17 -4.18
CA ARG A 332 10.52 11.76 -3.52
C ARG A 332 11.55 12.87 -3.58
N ARG A 333 12.45 12.94 -2.60
CA ARG A 333 13.59 13.84 -2.68
C ARG A 333 14.61 13.31 -3.66
N ASN A 334 15.26 14.23 -4.36
CA ASN A 334 16.36 13.97 -5.26
C ASN A 334 17.52 13.24 -4.55
N SER A 335 17.69 13.48 -3.24
CA SER A 335 18.69 12.83 -2.38
C SER A 335 18.26 11.53 -1.70
N THR A 336 16.97 11.17 -1.68
CA THR A 336 16.50 9.95 -1.01
C THR A 336 16.88 8.74 -1.87
N PRO A 337 17.61 7.74 -1.34
CA PRO A 337 17.88 6.50 -2.06
C PRO A 337 16.59 5.72 -2.28
N ILE A 338 16.42 5.22 -3.50
CA ILE A 338 15.32 4.36 -3.92
C ILE A 338 15.89 2.97 -4.18
N TYR A 339 15.38 2.02 -3.42
CA TYR A 339 15.72 0.61 -3.48
C TYR A 339 14.69 -0.11 -4.34
N MET A 340 15.11 -1.17 -5.04
CA MET A 340 14.20 -2.06 -5.76
C MET A 340 13.98 -3.34 -4.95
N GLU A 341 12.72 -3.74 -4.81
CA GLU A 341 12.33 -5.08 -4.34
C GLU A 341 11.83 -5.90 -5.54
N GLU A 342 12.09 -7.20 -5.51
CA GLU A 342 11.46 -8.19 -6.37
C GLU A 342 10.73 -9.21 -5.48
N GLU A 343 9.42 -9.34 -5.68
CA GLU A 343 8.60 -10.32 -4.97
C GLU A 343 8.01 -11.33 -5.97
N VAL A 344 8.43 -12.59 -5.82
CA VAL A 344 7.84 -13.75 -6.50
C VAL A 344 6.82 -14.38 -5.57
N LEU A 345 5.56 -14.38 -5.99
CA LEU A 345 4.42 -14.94 -5.26
C LEU A 345 3.80 -16.05 -6.12
N ILE A 346 3.34 -17.12 -5.47
CA ILE A 346 2.50 -18.12 -6.13
C ILE A 346 1.05 -17.78 -5.81
N ALA A 347 0.23 -17.67 -6.85
CA ALA A 347 -1.21 -17.49 -6.74
C ALA A 347 -1.80 -18.66 -5.95
N LYS A 348 -2.46 -18.32 -4.84
CA LYS A 348 -3.08 -19.33 -3.97
C LYS A 348 -4.39 -19.81 -4.59
N VAL A 349 -4.86 -20.96 -4.14
CA VAL A 349 -6.25 -21.40 -4.37
C VAL A 349 -7.20 -20.38 -3.77
N ILE A 350 -7.61 -19.41 -4.59
CA ILE A 350 -8.81 -18.64 -4.37
C ILE A 350 -9.85 -19.37 -5.21
N GLU A 351 -10.61 -20.28 -4.59
CA GLU A 351 -11.94 -20.54 -5.17
C GLU A 351 -12.59 -19.15 -5.31
N LYS A 352 -13.11 -18.78 -6.48
CA LYS A 352 -13.74 -17.45 -6.73
C LYS A 352 -14.94 -17.12 -5.80
N LYS A 353 -15.20 -17.98 -4.82
CA LYS A 353 -16.19 -17.95 -3.75
C LYS A 353 -15.61 -17.62 -2.35
N GLU A 354 -14.28 -17.75 -2.16
CA GLU A 354 -13.59 -17.62 -0.87
C GLU A 354 -13.15 -16.17 -0.56
N GLU A 355 -12.94 -15.32 -1.58
CA GLU A 355 -12.72 -13.87 -1.40
C GLU A 355 -14.03 -13.17 -1.02
N THR A 356 -14.47 -13.43 0.19
CA THR A 356 -15.67 -12.85 0.79
C THR A 356 -15.27 -11.75 1.78
N ALA A 357 -15.60 -10.51 1.43
CA ALA A 357 -15.38 -9.35 2.28
C ALA A 357 -16.37 -9.33 3.46
N ASN A 358 -15.87 -9.30 4.70
CA ASN A 358 -16.69 -9.19 5.90
C ASN A 358 -16.89 -7.71 6.30
N PHE A 359 -18.15 -7.33 6.50
CA PHE A 359 -18.56 -6.00 6.95
C PHE A 359 -19.39 -6.07 8.23
N LEU A 360 -19.12 -5.19 9.19
CA LEU A 360 -19.98 -4.96 10.35
C LEU A 360 -20.51 -3.53 10.29
N PHE A 361 -21.82 -3.38 10.11
CA PHE A 361 -22.49 -2.11 10.26
C PHE A 361 -22.96 -1.95 11.70
N VAL A 362 -22.59 -0.84 12.34
CA VAL A 362 -23.02 -0.49 13.69
C VAL A 362 -23.83 0.79 13.60
N ILE A 363 -25.14 0.67 13.78
CA ILE A 363 -26.10 1.73 13.51
C ILE A 363 -26.64 2.30 14.81
N ASP A 364 -26.62 3.62 14.90
CA ASP A 364 -27.32 4.37 15.93
C ASP A 364 -28.83 4.30 15.69
N ASP A 365 -29.51 3.69 16.65
CA ASP A 365 -30.96 3.47 16.69
C ASP A 365 -31.67 4.38 17.69
N SER A 366 -30.99 5.41 18.19
CA SER A 366 -31.53 6.38 19.14
C SER A 366 -32.59 7.31 18.54
N GLY A 367 -33.27 8.06 19.41
CA GLY A 367 -34.31 9.01 18.99
C GLY A 367 -33.79 10.23 18.21
N SER A 368 -32.52 10.61 18.33
CA SER A 368 -31.91 11.72 17.56
C SER A 368 -31.72 11.36 16.09
N MET A 369 -31.50 10.07 15.79
CA MET A 369 -31.33 9.53 14.44
C MET A 369 -32.59 9.59 13.55
N ALA A 370 -33.69 10.18 14.03
CA ALA A 370 -34.91 10.43 13.26
C ALA A 370 -34.68 11.26 11.99
N ASP A 371 -33.88 12.32 12.06
CA ASP A 371 -33.56 13.16 10.90
C ASP A 371 -32.52 12.51 9.97
N TYR A 372 -31.85 11.43 10.41
CA TYR A 372 -30.81 10.72 9.66
C TYR A 372 -31.26 9.40 9.02
N GLN A 373 -32.56 9.07 9.06
CA GLN A 373 -33.09 7.86 8.40
C GLN A 373 -32.88 7.85 6.87
N GLU A 374 -32.87 9.02 6.20
CA GLU A 374 -32.50 9.11 4.78
C GLU A 374 -31.01 8.81 4.55
N ALA A 375 -30.14 9.23 5.48
CA ALA A 375 -28.72 8.90 5.44
C ALA A 375 -28.49 7.39 5.58
N ILE A 376 -29.11 6.72 6.55
CA ILE A 376 -29.03 5.25 6.69
C ILE A 376 -29.46 4.54 5.40
N ALA A 377 -30.61 4.94 4.84
CA ALA A 377 -31.13 4.36 3.60
C ALA A 377 -30.20 4.60 2.38
N GLN A 378 -29.59 5.79 2.27
CA GLN A 378 -28.63 6.08 1.21
C GLN A 378 -27.31 5.33 1.41
N THR A 379 -26.84 5.12 2.65
CA THR A 379 -25.64 4.30 2.93
C THR A 379 -25.85 2.87 2.44
N ALA A 380 -27.00 2.26 2.75
CA ALA A 380 -27.32 0.91 2.27
C ALA A 380 -27.32 0.80 0.74
N LYS A 381 -27.81 1.84 0.06
CA LYS A 381 -27.81 1.95 -1.40
C LYS A 381 -26.41 2.19 -1.97
N ALA A 382 -25.61 3.05 -1.36
CA ALA A 382 -24.25 3.36 -1.78
C ALA A 382 -23.33 2.14 -1.62
N PHE A 383 -23.45 1.39 -0.53
CA PHE A 383 -22.77 0.10 -0.34
C PHE A 383 -23.19 -0.91 -1.40
N GLY A 384 -24.49 -1.11 -1.60
CA GLY A 384 -25.03 -2.03 -2.62
C GLY A 384 -24.51 -1.73 -4.03
N LEU A 385 -24.41 -0.45 -4.39
CA LEU A 385 -23.79 -0.03 -5.66
C LEU A 385 -22.29 -0.27 -5.68
N ALA A 386 -21.56 0.04 -4.61
CA ALA A 386 -20.12 -0.15 -4.54
C ALA A 386 -19.72 -1.62 -4.71
N VAL A 387 -20.34 -2.55 -3.96
CA VAL A 387 -20.05 -3.99 -4.07
C VAL A 387 -20.47 -4.57 -5.43
N GLN A 388 -21.58 -4.09 -6.02
CA GLN A 388 -21.99 -4.46 -7.39
C GLN A 388 -21.00 -4.01 -8.46
N ASN A 389 -20.46 -2.79 -8.35
CA ASN A 389 -19.53 -2.23 -9.33
C ASN A 389 -18.22 -3.04 -9.42
N VAL A 390 -17.76 -3.62 -8.30
CA VAL A 390 -16.53 -4.42 -8.23
C VAL A 390 -16.77 -5.93 -8.37
N GLY A 391 -18.01 -6.40 -8.33
CA GLY A 391 -18.35 -7.83 -8.43
C GLY A 391 -17.92 -8.68 -7.22
N MET A 392 -17.70 -8.06 -6.06
CA MET A 392 -17.13 -8.68 -4.86
C MET A 392 -18.18 -9.47 -4.07
N HIS A 393 -17.81 -10.65 -3.59
CA HIS A 393 -18.62 -11.40 -2.63
C HIS A 393 -18.53 -10.76 -1.23
N PHE A 394 -19.66 -10.67 -0.53
CA PHE A 394 -19.70 -10.03 0.79
C PHE A 394 -20.55 -10.78 1.82
N ARG A 395 -20.14 -10.64 3.08
CA ARG A 395 -20.89 -10.99 4.29
C ARG A 395 -21.08 -9.73 5.10
N VAL A 396 -22.30 -9.44 5.53
CA VAL A 396 -22.64 -8.27 6.35
C VAL A 396 -23.34 -8.70 7.62
N ALA A 397 -22.84 -8.20 8.75
CA ALA A 397 -23.54 -8.18 10.03
C ALA A 397 -24.05 -6.77 10.33
N ILE A 398 -25.19 -6.67 11.03
CA ILE A 398 -25.79 -5.40 11.46
C ILE A 398 -26.08 -5.49 12.96
N MET A 399 -25.61 -4.51 13.71
CA MET A 399 -25.86 -4.36 15.15
C MET A 399 -26.12 -2.89 15.47
N THR A 400 -26.63 -2.59 16.67
CA THR A 400 -26.86 -1.21 17.10
C THR A 400 -25.91 -0.75 18.20
N THR A 401 -25.84 0.57 18.34
CA THR A 401 -25.06 1.28 19.37
C THR A 401 -25.63 1.15 20.77
N GLY A 402 -26.94 0.88 20.89
CA GLY A 402 -27.72 0.95 22.11
C GLY A 402 -27.41 -0.12 23.16
N ASP A 403 -28.43 -0.53 23.90
CA ASP A 403 -28.25 -1.36 25.09
C ASP A 403 -27.82 -2.79 24.74
N LYS A 404 -26.88 -3.39 25.49
CA LYS A 404 -26.27 -4.71 25.14
C LYS A 404 -27.29 -5.82 24.84
N GLU A 405 -28.45 -5.78 25.51
CA GLU A 405 -29.53 -6.75 25.34
C GLU A 405 -30.24 -6.59 23.98
N ASP A 406 -30.39 -5.35 23.50
CA ASP A 406 -31.07 -5.03 22.23
C ASP A 406 -30.10 -4.85 21.05
N ALA A 407 -28.83 -4.50 21.32
CA ALA A 407 -27.79 -4.16 20.35
C ALA A 407 -27.49 -5.28 19.34
N PHE A 408 -27.81 -6.52 19.68
CA PHE A 408 -27.62 -7.69 18.82
C PHE A 408 -28.91 -8.18 18.16
N SER A 409 -30.06 -7.51 18.35
CA SER A 409 -31.37 -7.95 17.83
C SER A 409 -31.37 -8.21 16.33
N SER A 410 -30.81 -7.30 15.52
CA SER A 410 -30.68 -7.50 14.07
C SER A 410 -29.80 -8.70 13.71
N LEU A 411 -28.72 -8.92 14.47
CA LEU A 411 -27.82 -10.08 14.33
C LEU A 411 -28.50 -11.40 14.75
N GLU A 412 -29.42 -11.37 15.71
CA GLU A 412 -30.17 -12.55 16.15
C GLU A 412 -31.33 -12.91 15.19
N VAL A 413 -31.92 -11.91 14.53
CA VAL A 413 -33.03 -12.09 13.58
C VAL A 413 -32.53 -12.43 12.17
N ASP A 414 -31.63 -11.62 11.61
CA ASP A 414 -31.18 -11.75 10.22
C ASP A 414 -29.86 -12.54 10.08
N GLY A 415 -29.09 -12.68 11.16
CA GLY A 415 -27.79 -13.36 11.16
C GLY A 415 -26.73 -12.58 10.37
N VAL A 416 -25.90 -13.33 9.63
CA VAL A 416 -24.95 -12.77 8.66
C VAL A 416 -25.60 -12.81 7.28
N ILE A 417 -25.78 -11.63 6.68
CA ILE A 417 -26.38 -11.47 5.35
C ILE A 417 -25.29 -11.70 4.30
N GLU A 418 -25.41 -12.77 3.53
CA GLU A 418 -24.43 -13.15 2.50
C GLU A 418 -24.94 -12.78 1.10
N ASN A 419 -24.26 -11.84 0.43
CA ASN A 419 -24.53 -11.43 -0.95
C ASN A 419 -25.95 -10.89 -1.27
N ASP A 420 -26.86 -10.80 -0.30
CA ASP A 420 -28.21 -10.26 -0.50
C ASP A 420 -28.28 -8.76 -0.17
N ILE A 421 -28.09 -7.95 -1.21
CA ILE A 421 -28.17 -6.48 -1.14
C ILE A 421 -29.59 -6.01 -0.80
N LYS A 422 -30.63 -6.77 -1.17
CA LYS A 422 -32.01 -6.38 -0.89
C LYS A 422 -32.31 -6.59 0.60
N LEU A 423 -31.96 -7.76 1.14
CA LEU A 423 -32.10 -8.04 2.56
C LEU A 423 -31.30 -7.01 3.38
N PHE A 424 -30.03 -6.77 3.04
CA PHE A 424 -29.22 -5.74 3.68
C PHE A 424 -29.86 -4.34 3.67
N GLN A 425 -30.47 -3.91 2.56
CA GLN A 425 -31.17 -2.61 2.46
C GLN A 425 -32.51 -2.54 3.22
N GLU A 426 -33.07 -3.70 3.58
CA GLU A 426 -34.24 -3.83 4.44
C GLU A 426 -33.80 -3.83 5.91
N SER A 427 -32.81 -4.66 6.28
CA SER A 427 -32.28 -4.85 7.63
C SER A 427 -31.48 -3.66 8.21
N LEU A 428 -30.85 -2.80 7.39
CA LEU A 428 -30.10 -1.64 7.91
C LEU A 428 -31.00 -0.59 8.58
N LYS A 429 -32.32 -0.67 8.41
CA LYS A 429 -33.31 0.28 8.96
C LYS A 429 -33.74 -0.17 10.35
N VAL A 430 -32.82 -0.08 11.30
CA VAL A 430 -32.98 -0.56 12.68
C VAL A 430 -34.02 0.23 13.49
N GLY A 431 -34.32 1.48 13.12
CA GLY A 431 -35.35 2.31 13.75
C GLY A 431 -34.77 3.54 14.46
N ILE A 432 -35.52 4.02 15.47
CA ILE A 432 -35.22 5.19 16.33
C ILE A 432 -35.70 4.99 17.78
N GLU A 433 -35.95 3.74 18.19
CA GLU A 433 -36.53 3.39 19.50
C GLU A 433 -35.48 2.83 20.49
N GLY A 434 -34.20 2.95 20.13
CA GLY A 434 -33.05 2.46 20.89
C GLY A 434 -32.68 3.31 22.11
N SER A 435 -31.45 3.11 22.59
CA SER A 435 -30.93 3.81 23.77
C SER A 435 -30.66 5.28 23.48
N ALA A 436 -30.34 6.04 24.52
CA ALA A 436 -29.76 7.39 24.41
C ALA A 436 -28.34 7.43 25.01
N VAL A 437 -27.66 6.28 24.98
CA VAL A 437 -26.34 6.04 25.57
C VAL A 437 -25.55 5.18 24.58
N GLU A 438 -24.74 5.84 23.77
CA GLU A 438 -24.16 5.23 22.57
C GLU A 438 -22.90 4.42 22.88
N THR A 439 -23.01 3.09 22.82
CA THR A 439 -21.99 2.17 23.37
C THR A 439 -21.36 1.23 22.32
N ALA A 440 -21.40 1.59 21.04
CA ALA A 440 -20.90 0.75 19.94
C ALA A 440 -19.49 0.18 20.14
N ILE A 441 -18.53 0.95 20.67
CA ILE A 441 -17.17 0.42 20.94
C ILE A 441 -17.22 -0.77 21.92
N TYR A 442 -18.03 -0.66 22.96
CA TYR A 442 -18.24 -1.74 23.93
C TYR A 442 -19.01 -2.90 23.30
N ASN A 443 -20.11 -2.64 22.58
CA ASN A 443 -20.92 -3.70 21.97
C ASN A 443 -20.10 -4.50 20.93
N MET A 444 -19.24 -3.84 20.15
CA MET A 444 -18.28 -4.50 19.24
C MET A 444 -17.24 -5.34 20.02
N GLU A 445 -16.68 -4.83 21.11
CA GLU A 445 -15.80 -5.60 22.00
C GLU A 445 -16.49 -6.86 22.54
N GLN A 446 -17.79 -6.80 22.85
CA GLN A 446 -18.59 -7.95 23.27
C GLN A 446 -18.85 -8.93 22.12
N ALA A 447 -19.26 -8.44 20.95
CA ALA A 447 -19.59 -9.27 19.79
C ALA A 447 -18.35 -10.03 19.24
N LEU A 448 -17.17 -9.44 19.36
CA LEU A 448 -15.88 -9.95 18.88
C LEU A 448 -15.06 -10.69 19.96
N GLN A 449 -15.63 -11.00 21.14
CA GLN A 449 -14.93 -11.86 22.10
C GLN A 449 -14.64 -13.23 21.48
N SER A 450 -13.46 -13.79 21.76
CA SER A 450 -13.05 -15.08 21.21
C SER A 450 -12.09 -15.82 22.13
N LYS A 451 -12.39 -17.09 22.40
CA LYS A 451 -11.53 -17.99 23.18
C LYS A 451 -10.14 -18.15 22.57
N GLN A 452 -10.00 -18.03 21.26
CA GLN A 452 -8.71 -18.09 20.56
C GLN A 452 -7.80 -16.91 20.94
N TYR A 453 -8.39 -15.73 21.19
CA TYR A 453 -7.68 -14.52 21.64
C TYR A 453 -7.68 -14.39 23.18
N GLY A 454 -7.97 -15.47 23.91
CA GLY A 454 -7.90 -15.53 25.37
C GLY A 454 -9.13 -15.01 26.13
N ASN A 455 -10.25 -14.72 25.46
CA ASN A 455 -11.51 -14.42 26.15
C ASN A 455 -12.09 -15.69 26.81
N GLN A 456 -12.98 -15.52 27.80
CA GLN A 456 -13.65 -16.64 28.47
C GLN A 456 -14.70 -17.31 27.57
N GLU A 457 -15.32 -16.53 26.69
CA GLU A 457 -16.37 -16.96 25.76
C GLU A 457 -16.16 -16.40 24.35
N ASN A 458 -16.98 -16.89 23.41
CA ASN A 458 -17.07 -16.32 22.07
C ASN A 458 -18.28 -15.39 22.04
N GLY A 459 -18.11 -14.17 21.54
CA GLY A 459 -19.21 -13.23 21.27
C GLY A 459 -20.00 -13.65 20.02
N ILE A 460 -21.17 -13.05 19.81
CA ILE A 460 -22.13 -13.48 18.78
C ILE A 460 -21.52 -13.53 17.37
N LEU A 461 -20.71 -12.54 16.96
CA LEU A 461 -20.05 -12.54 15.65
C LEU A 461 -19.04 -13.69 15.51
N THR A 462 -18.29 -13.97 16.58
CA THR A 462 -17.35 -15.10 16.61
C THR A 462 -18.09 -16.45 16.65
N GLN A 463 -19.32 -16.52 17.17
CA GLN A 463 -20.16 -17.72 17.08
C GLN A 463 -20.74 -17.93 15.67
N LEU A 464 -20.98 -16.83 14.93
CA LEU A 464 -21.43 -16.81 13.53
C LEU A 464 -20.28 -16.92 12.52
N ASP A 465 -19.06 -17.23 12.98
CA ASP A 465 -17.85 -17.39 12.16
C ASP A 465 -17.58 -16.13 11.29
N MET A 466 -17.68 -14.95 11.89
CA MET A 466 -17.50 -13.66 11.23
C MET A 466 -16.66 -12.68 12.09
N PRO A 467 -15.50 -12.20 11.59
CA PRO A 467 -14.70 -12.82 10.54
C PRO A 467 -14.21 -14.21 10.99
N LYS A 468 -13.87 -15.10 10.05
CA LYS A 468 -13.17 -16.35 10.41
C LYS A 468 -11.76 -16.05 10.93
N VAL A 469 -11.05 -17.10 11.35
CA VAL A 469 -9.66 -17.00 11.81
C VAL A 469 -8.77 -16.39 10.71
N ASN A 470 -8.07 -15.30 11.05
CA ASN A 470 -7.21 -14.50 10.16
C ASN A 470 -7.93 -13.75 9.03
N GLU A 471 -9.25 -13.85 8.89
CA GLU A 471 -10.01 -13.00 7.97
C GLU A 471 -10.06 -11.55 8.50
N LYS A 472 -10.17 -10.61 7.56
CA LYS A 472 -10.32 -9.19 7.84
C LYS A 472 -11.79 -8.83 8.06
N LEU A 473 -12.01 -7.75 8.81
CA LEU A 473 -13.32 -7.15 9.06
C LEU A 473 -13.23 -5.64 8.84
N SER A 474 -14.18 -5.10 8.09
CA SER A 474 -14.37 -3.66 7.94
C SER A 474 -15.64 -3.23 8.66
N ILE A 475 -15.52 -2.22 9.52
CA ILE A 475 -16.56 -1.81 10.46
C ILE A 475 -17.01 -0.40 10.06
N ILE A 476 -18.31 -0.19 9.83
CA ILE A 476 -18.87 1.12 9.51
C ILE A 476 -19.83 1.52 10.63
N ILE A 477 -19.48 2.56 11.37
CA ILE A 477 -20.30 3.17 12.42
C ILE A 477 -21.13 4.30 11.79
N LEU A 478 -22.44 4.31 12.05
CA LEU A 478 -23.36 5.40 11.70
C LEU A 478 -23.95 5.95 13.01
N SER A 479 -23.60 7.17 13.43
CA SER A 479 -24.11 7.77 14.69
C SER A 479 -24.00 9.29 14.69
N ASP A 480 -24.98 10.00 15.25
CA ASP A 480 -24.91 11.45 15.42
C ASP A 480 -24.31 11.91 16.75
N GLU A 481 -23.89 10.96 17.60
CA GLU A 481 -23.31 11.20 18.91
C GLU A 481 -21.93 10.50 19.12
N PRO A 482 -21.10 10.92 20.09
CA PRO A 482 -19.86 10.24 20.47
C PRO A 482 -20.11 9.05 21.39
N SER A 483 -19.16 8.12 21.48
CA SER A 483 -19.29 6.94 22.32
C SER A 483 -19.24 7.22 23.83
N SER A 484 -20.27 6.80 24.56
CA SER A 484 -20.36 6.74 26.02
C SER A 484 -19.70 5.49 26.63
N TYR A 485 -18.59 5.00 26.03
CA TYR A 485 -17.96 3.70 26.35
C TYR A 485 -17.80 3.41 27.85
N ALA A 486 -17.31 4.38 28.64
CA ALA A 486 -17.00 4.12 30.05
C ALA A 486 -18.24 4.01 30.95
N GLU A 487 -19.40 4.55 30.53
CA GLU A 487 -20.67 4.38 31.27
C GLU A 487 -21.11 2.91 31.26
N ARG A 488 -20.89 2.23 30.13
CA ARG A 488 -21.24 0.80 29.95
C ARG A 488 -20.12 -0.16 30.33
N ALA A 489 -18.86 0.22 30.09
CA ALA A 489 -17.70 -0.62 30.35
C ALA A 489 -17.17 -0.53 31.79
N GLU A 490 -17.69 0.41 32.60
CA GLU A 490 -17.27 0.75 33.97
C GLU A 490 -15.76 1.04 34.10
N LYS A 491 -15.12 1.43 33.00
CA LYS A 491 -13.66 1.63 32.89
C LYS A 491 -13.34 2.60 31.75
N ALA A 492 -12.21 3.31 31.87
CA ALA A 492 -11.68 4.12 30.76
C ALA A 492 -11.35 3.25 29.53
N PHE A 493 -11.63 3.77 28.34
CA PHE A 493 -11.23 3.18 27.07
C PHE A 493 -9.70 3.09 26.95
N LYS A 494 -9.19 2.07 26.25
CA LYS A 494 -7.76 1.87 26.00
C LYS A 494 -7.53 1.36 24.58
N MET A 495 -7.09 2.26 23.70
CA MET A 495 -6.86 1.97 22.28
C MET A 495 -6.00 0.71 22.05
N SER A 496 -4.85 0.61 22.74
CA SER A 496 -3.90 -0.51 22.63
C SER A 496 -4.41 -1.87 23.15
N ASN A 497 -5.59 -1.91 23.77
CA ASN A 497 -6.24 -3.16 24.19
C ASN A 497 -7.46 -3.51 23.32
N ASN A 498 -7.88 -2.62 22.42
CA ASN A 498 -9.10 -2.79 21.66
C ASN A 498 -8.92 -3.83 20.53
N PRO A 499 -9.86 -4.79 20.35
CA PRO A 499 -9.72 -5.87 19.38
C PRO A 499 -9.74 -5.39 17.93
N MET A 500 -10.34 -4.24 17.61
CA MET A 500 -10.33 -3.71 16.24
C MET A 500 -8.91 -3.31 15.84
N VAL A 501 -8.21 -2.58 16.71
CA VAL A 501 -6.79 -2.22 16.51
C VAL A 501 -5.91 -3.48 16.51
N ASN A 502 -6.00 -4.30 17.57
CA ASN A 502 -5.06 -5.41 17.79
C ASN A 502 -5.22 -6.59 16.82
N ARG A 503 -6.35 -6.69 16.10
CA ARG A 503 -6.57 -7.70 15.04
C ARG A 503 -6.45 -7.10 13.64
N GLY A 504 -6.18 -5.79 13.53
CA GLY A 504 -6.05 -5.08 12.26
C GLY A 504 -7.34 -5.07 11.45
N TYR A 505 -8.45 -4.76 12.11
CA TYR A 505 -9.75 -4.44 11.49
C TYR A 505 -9.83 -2.94 11.23
N ARG A 506 -10.41 -2.52 10.11
CA ARG A 506 -10.59 -1.09 9.81
C ARG A 506 -11.93 -0.59 10.32
N VAL A 507 -11.94 0.59 10.93
CA VAL A 507 -13.15 1.26 11.42
C VAL A 507 -13.36 2.55 10.63
N TYR A 508 -14.58 2.74 10.13
CA TYR A 508 -15.04 3.89 9.37
C TYR A 508 -16.20 4.55 10.13
N LEU A 509 -16.34 5.87 10.01
CA LEU A 509 -17.41 6.62 10.68
C LEU A 509 -18.16 7.49 9.67
N ILE A 510 -19.47 7.33 9.64
CA ILE A 510 -20.41 8.31 9.11
C ILE A 510 -21.09 8.94 10.34
N GLY A 511 -20.66 10.14 10.74
CA GLY A 511 -21.16 10.73 11.98
C GLY A 511 -21.31 12.24 11.96
N SER A 512 -21.94 12.77 13.01
CA SER A 512 -22.11 14.21 13.17
C SER A 512 -20.94 14.80 13.97
N PRO A 513 -20.22 15.82 13.47
CA PRO A 513 -19.23 16.53 14.27
C PRO A 513 -19.95 17.35 15.34
N LYS A 514 -19.53 17.22 16.61
CA LYS A 514 -20.03 18.08 17.69
C LYS A 514 -19.40 19.48 17.56
N THR A 515 -20.19 20.43 17.07
CA THR A 515 -19.77 21.82 16.82
C THR A 515 -19.62 22.66 18.09
N ASP A 516 -20.16 22.20 19.22
CA ASP A 516 -20.02 22.85 20.51
C ASP A 516 -18.96 22.15 21.37
N ASN A 517 -18.00 22.92 21.89
CA ASN A 517 -17.11 22.55 23.01
C ASN A 517 -17.88 22.36 24.35
N ALA A 518 -19.14 21.92 24.29
CA ALA A 518 -20.05 21.84 25.42
C ALA A 518 -19.85 20.57 26.23
N LEU A 519 -18.93 20.66 27.20
CA LEU A 519 -19.09 20.08 28.53
C LEU A 519 -19.18 18.55 28.62
N TYR A 520 -18.46 17.81 27.77
CA TYR A 520 -18.22 16.37 27.94
C TYR A 520 -16.74 15.96 27.99
N GLU A 521 -15.87 16.79 28.57
CA GLU A 521 -14.59 16.28 29.10
C GLU A 521 -14.00 17.19 30.19
N GLU A 522 -13.72 16.64 31.38
CA GLU A 522 -12.71 17.22 32.30
C GLU A 522 -12.12 16.21 33.32
N ALA A 523 -12.37 14.88 33.24
CA ALA A 523 -11.98 13.97 34.33
C ALA A 523 -11.51 12.53 34.00
N TYR A 524 -11.97 11.86 32.94
CA TYR A 524 -11.76 10.39 32.81
C TYR A 524 -11.39 9.82 31.44
N PHE A 525 -11.31 10.66 30.41
CA PHE A 525 -11.09 10.21 29.03
C PHE A 525 -9.79 10.78 28.47
N GLN A 526 -9.17 10.00 27.59
CA GLN A 526 -8.02 10.40 26.77
C GLN A 526 -8.48 10.32 25.31
N HIS A 527 -9.36 11.23 24.88
CA HIS A 527 -9.62 11.40 23.45
C HIS A 527 -8.73 12.53 22.89
N ASN A 528 -8.22 12.38 21.67
CA ASN A 528 -7.42 13.45 21.07
C ASN A 528 -8.38 14.47 20.46
N ASN A 529 -8.49 15.68 21.05
CA ASN A 529 -9.29 16.84 20.61
C ASN A 529 -9.84 16.74 19.16
N ASN A 530 -10.97 16.06 18.98
CA ASN A 530 -11.61 15.85 17.68
C ASN A 530 -13.13 15.85 17.83
N ASP A 531 -13.82 16.36 16.81
CA ASP A 531 -15.26 16.61 16.84
C ASP A 531 -16.13 15.33 16.91
N TYR A 532 -15.52 14.15 16.86
CA TYR A 532 -16.17 12.83 16.83
C TYR A 532 -15.80 11.93 18.03
N GLY A 533 -15.04 12.46 19.00
CA GLY A 533 -14.63 11.75 20.23
C GLY A 533 -13.92 10.41 19.97
N LEU A 534 -14.27 9.39 20.77
CA LEU A 534 -13.65 8.06 20.71
C LEU A 534 -13.89 7.31 19.39
N TYR A 535 -14.98 7.60 18.67
CA TYR A 535 -15.18 7.03 17.34
C TYR A 535 -14.16 7.60 16.34
N GLY A 536 -13.92 8.91 16.37
CA GLY A 536 -12.90 9.57 15.55
C GLY A 536 -11.49 9.04 15.82
N ASP A 537 -11.12 8.90 17.09
CA ASP A 537 -9.83 8.31 17.49
C ASP A 537 -9.65 6.87 16.96
N LEU A 538 -10.68 6.03 17.05
CA LEU A 538 -10.62 4.64 16.59
C LEU A 538 -10.53 4.53 15.07
N VAL A 539 -11.22 5.40 14.33
CA VAL A 539 -11.09 5.51 12.87
C VAL A 539 -9.68 5.92 12.48
N LYS A 540 -9.11 6.93 13.16
CA LYS A 540 -7.74 7.40 12.94
C LYS A 540 -6.70 6.30 13.21
N GLU A 541 -6.81 5.59 14.33
CA GLU A 541 -5.85 4.53 14.69
C GLU A 541 -5.91 3.36 13.69
N THR A 542 -7.10 3.02 13.19
CA THR A 542 -7.30 1.92 12.24
C THR A 542 -7.15 2.33 10.76
N GLY A 543 -6.85 3.60 10.46
CA GLY A 543 -6.60 4.12 9.11
C GLY A 543 -7.84 4.28 8.23
N GLY A 544 -9.03 4.29 8.82
CA GLY A 544 -10.29 4.45 8.11
C GLY A 544 -10.66 5.90 7.78
N ILE A 545 -11.90 6.10 7.37
CA ILE A 545 -12.43 7.37 6.83
C ILE A 545 -13.53 7.90 7.76
N ILE A 546 -13.48 9.20 8.05
CA ILE A 546 -14.54 9.95 8.72
C ILE A 546 -15.33 10.74 7.67
N GLN A 547 -16.65 10.66 7.73
CA GLN A 547 -17.61 11.29 6.84
C GLN A 547 -18.71 11.99 7.65
N ASN A 548 -19.08 13.22 7.31
CA ASN A 548 -20.21 13.89 7.95
C ASN A 548 -21.55 13.23 7.53
N ILE A 549 -22.38 12.81 8.50
CA ILE A 549 -23.68 12.13 8.31
C ILE A 549 -24.74 12.99 7.60
N SER A 550 -24.65 14.31 7.69
CA SER A 550 -25.55 15.22 6.96
C SER A 550 -25.22 15.33 5.47
N ASN A 551 -24.11 14.76 5.00
CA ASN A 551 -23.61 14.95 3.63
C ASN A 551 -23.88 13.76 2.71
N ILE A 552 -25.16 13.40 2.56
CA ILE A 552 -25.68 12.28 1.76
C ILE A 552 -25.14 12.24 0.30
N ASP A 553 -24.80 13.39 -0.30
CA ASP A 553 -24.19 13.50 -1.64
C ASP A 553 -22.85 12.74 -1.78
N SER A 554 -22.13 12.55 -0.67
CA SER A 554 -20.79 11.96 -0.62
C SER A 554 -20.75 10.43 -0.61
N TYR A 555 -21.82 9.77 -0.15
CA TYR A 555 -21.75 8.38 0.33
C TYR A 555 -21.32 7.39 -0.74
N ASN A 556 -21.60 7.66 -2.01
CA ASN A 556 -21.07 6.84 -3.10
C ASN A 556 -19.53 6.86 -3.12
N GLY A 557 -18.88 8.03 -3.01
CA GLY A 557 -17.42 8.13 -2.99
C GLY A 557 -16.81 7.44 -1.76
N MET A 558 -17.41 7.67 -0.58
CA MET A 558 -16.99 7.00 0.65
C MET A 558 -17.12 5.48 0.54
N MET A 559 -18.30 4.94 0.22
CA MET A 559 -18.52 3.48 0.15
C MET A 559 -17.66 2.81 -0.92
N ASN A 560 -17.39 3.47 -2.06
CA ASN A 560 -16.44 2.92 -3.02
C ASN A 560 -15.01 2.93 -2.46
N THR A 561 -14.59 3.97 -1.72
CA THR A 561 -13.27 3.96 -1.05
C THR A 561 -13.17 2.85 0.00
N ILE A 562 -14.22 2.63 0.81
CA ILE A 562 -14.28 1.51 1.76
C ILE A 562 -14.13 0.18 1.03
N VAL A 563 -14.90 -0.04 -0.05
CA VAL A 563 -14.83 -1.29 -0.83
C VAL A 563 -13.46 -1.45 -1.51
N GLU A 564 -12.83 -0.37 -1.99
CA GLU A 564 -11.44 -0.40 -2.49
C GLU A 564 -10.44 -0.79 -1.39
N ASP A 565 -10.56 -0.24 -0.18
CA ASP A 565 -9.74 -0.60 0.97
C ASP A 565 -9.91 -2.09 1.36
N VAL A 566 -11.15 -2.60 1.39
CA VAL A 566 -11.42 -4.01 1.75
C VAL A 566 -10.90 -4.98 0.69
N LEU A 567 -11.09 -4.66 -0.59
CA LEU A 567 -10.45 -5.43 -1.66
C LEU A 567 -8.94 -5.41 -1.50
N GLY A 568 -8.35 -4.26 -1.17
CA GLY A 568 -6.92 -4.15 -0.88
C GLY A 568 -6.43 -5.08 0.23
N ASP A 569 -7.28 -5.40 1.20
CA ASP A 569 -6.99 -6.34 2.29
C ASP A 569 -7.11 -7.82 1.89
N LEU A 570 -7.79 -8.11 0.78
CA LEU A 570 -7.84 -9.44 0.12
C LEU A 570 -6.68 -9.62 -0.87
N GLY A 571 -6.10 -8.52 -1.37
CA GLY A 571 -5.02 -8.54 -2.36
C GLY A 571 -3.65 -9.02 -1.86
N TYR A 572 -2.69 -9.01 -2.78
CA TYR A 572 -1.31 -9.44 -2.54
C TYR A 572 -0.51 -8.32 -1.85
N SER A 573 -0.41 -8.38 -0.53
CA SER A 573 0.35 -7.40 0.26
C SER A 573 1.84 -7.42 -0.04
N LEU A 574 2.38 -6.22 -0.32
CA LEU A 574 3.80 -5.97 -0.52
C LEU A 574 4.53 -5.89 0.82
N ARG A 575 5.77 -6.37 0.84
CA ARG A 575 6.62 -6.48 2.03
C ARG A 575 7.18 -5.14 2.49
N GLN A 576 7.64 -4.33 1.55
CA GLN A 576 8.23 -3.03 1.85
C GLN A 576 7.14 -1.96 1.95
N LYS A 577 7.39 -0.96 2.79
CA LYS A 577 6.54 0.23 2.89
C LYS A 577 7.07 1.34 1.98
N ASN A 578 6.33 2.44 1.89
CA ASN A 578 6.70 3.61 1.09
C ASN A 578 7.02 3.27 -0.38
N VAL A 579 6.24 2.33 -0.94
CA VAL A 579 6.28 1.91 -2.34
C VAL A 579 5.91 3.08 -3.25
N ILE A 580 6.77 3.35 -4.24
CA ILE A 580 6.56 4.36 -5.26
C ILE A 580 5.67 3.72 -6.33
N GLU A 581 4.36 3.99 -6.27
CA GLU A 581 3.36 3.31 -7.10
C GLU A 581 3.67 3.32 -8.60
N SER A 582 4.16 4.45 -9.12
CA SER A 582 4.55 4.61 -10.53
C SER A 582 5.70 3.70 -10.98
N THR A 583 6.42 3.07 -10.05
CA THR A 583 7.51 2.12 -10.35
C THR A 583 7.09 0.64 -10.29
N ILE A 584 5.83 0.36 -9.92
CA ILE A 584 5.33 -1.01 -9.79
C ILE A 584 5.14 -1.65 -11.18
N TYR A 585 5.91 -2.70 -11.44
CA TYR A 585 5.85 -3.56 -12.62
C TYR A 585 5.35 -4.94 -12.21
N VAL A 586 4.41 -5.50 -12.97
CA VAL A 586 3.71 -6.76 -12.63
C VAL A 586 3.67 -7.69 -13.83
N THR A 587 4.00 -8.97 -13.64
CA THR A 587 3.74 -10.05 -14.60
C THR A 587 3.02 -11.22 -13.93
N ILE A 588 2.28 -12.00 -14.74
CA ILE A 588 1.78 -13.33 -14.38
C ILE A 588 2.33 -14.30 -15.40
N ASN A 589 3.05 -15.33 -14.96
CA ASN A 589 3.72 -16.31 -15.83
C ASN A 589 4.56 -15.64 -16.95
N ASP A 590 5.34 -14.61 -16.58
CA ASP A 590 6.13 -13.74 -17.45
C ASP A 590 5.35 -12.80 -18.41
N ASP A 591 4.03 -12.94 -18.55
CA ASP A 591 3.20 -12.01 -19.34
C ASP A 591 3.00 -10.68 -18.58
N ILE A 592 3.31 -9.55 -19.22
CA ILE A 592 3.20 -8.21 -18.64
C ILE A 592 1.73 -7.84 -18.44
N ILE A 593 1.34 -7.58 -17.19
CA ILE A 593 -0.03 -7.20 -16.86
C ILE A 593 -0.14 -5.66 -16.90
N PRO A 594 -1.08 -5.10 -17.68
CA PRO A 594 -1.28 -3.66 -17.69
C PRO A 594 -1.93 -3.19 -16.38
N TYR A 595 -1.64 -1.95 -15.97
CA TYR A 595 -2.46 -1.28 -14.96
C TYR A 595 -3.91 -1.13 -15.47
N GLY A 596 -4.91 -1.53 -14.67
CA GLY A 596 -6.31 -1.34 -15.01
C GLY A 596 -7.29 -1.67 -13.88
N ASP A 597 -8.21 -0.74 -13.61
CA ASP A 597 -9.20 -0.86 -12.51
C ASP A 597 -10.27 -1.95 -12.75
N VAL A 598 -10.52 -2.28 -14.02
CA VAL A 598 -11.56 -3.25 -14.45
C VAL A 598 -10.94 -4.50 -15.07
N ASN A 599 -9.80 -4.36 -15.75
CA ASN A 599 -9.07 -5.46 -16.35
C ASN A 599 -7.57 -5.11 -16.28
N GLY A 600 -6.82 -5.77 -15.40
CA GLY A 600 -5.41 -5.50 -15.15
C GLY A 600 -5.06 -5.66 -13.68
N TRP A 601 -4.00 -4.98 -13.24
CA TRP A 601 -3.66 -4.82 -11.83
C TRP A 601 -3.87 -3.38 -11.34
N ARG A 602 -4.00 -3.21 -10.03
CA ARG A 602 -3.93 -1.89 -9.36
C ARG A 602 -3.33 -2.00 -7.96
N TYR A 603 -2.69 -0.92 -7.50
CA TYR A 603 -2.16 -0.82 -6.13
C TYR A 603 -3.17 -0.16 -5.20
N VAL A 604 -3.44 -0.78 -4.05
CA VAL A 604 -4.25 -0.22 -2.98
C VAL A 604 -3.33 0.26 -1.85
N GLN A 605 -3.21 1.58 -1.77
CA GLN A 605 -2.26 2.28 -0.92
C GLN A 605 -2.55 2.16 0.59
N SER A 606 -3.80 1.96 0.98
CA SER A 606 -4.23 1.80 2.38
C SER A 606 -3.92 0.42 2.96
N SER A 607 -3.80 -0.59 2.10
CA SER A 607 -3.41 -1.97 2.48
C SER A 607 -1.97 -2.33 2.07
N ASN A 608 -1.31 -1.49 1.28
CA ASN A 608 0.00 -1.77 0.68
C ASN A 608 -0.02 -3.04 -0.20
N SER A 609 -1.10 -3.26 -0.96
CA SER A 609 -1.33 -4.50 -1.71
C SER A 609 -1.59 -4.28 -3.20
N ILE A 610 -1.30 -5.31 -4.01
CA ILE A 610 -1.73 -5.40 -5.40
C ILE A 610 -3.05 -6.18 -5.51
N LEU A 611 -3.98 -5.61 -6.26
CA LEU A 611 -5.22 -6.23 -6.69
C LEU A 611 -5.14 -6.57 -8.17
N PHE A 612 -5.74 -7.70 -8.54
CA PHE A 612 -5.98 -8.09 -9.92
C PHE A 612 -7.47 -8.02 -10.24
N SER A 613 -7.81 -7.76 -11.50
CA SER A 613 -9.19 -7.56 -11.94
C SER A 613 -9.41 -8.07 -13.36
N GLY A 614 -10.63 -8.54 -13.62
CA GLY A 614 -11.08 -8.98 -14.95
C GLY A 614 -10.49 -10.33 -15.37
N GLU A 615 -9.92 -10.37 -16.57
CA GLU A 615 -9.27 -11.53 -17.19
C GLU A 615 -7.86 -11.77 -16.63
N PHE A 616 -7.28 -10.79 -15.92
CA PHE A 616 -5.95 -10.86 -15.32
C PHE A 616 -5.96 -11.26 -13.83
N ILE A 617 -7.08 -11.80 -13.32
CA ILE A 617 -7.10 -12.47 -12.02
C ILE A 617 -6.29 -13.77 -12.16
N PRO A 618 -5.18 -13.97 -11.42
CA PRO A 618 -4.36 -15.17 -11.51
C PRO A 618 -5.18 -16.44 -11.22
N ASP A 619 -4.92 -17.51 -11.97
CA ASP A 619 -5.42 -18.85 -11.67
C ASP A 619 -4.54 -19.52 -10.59
N GLU A 620 -4.98 -20.65 -10.04
CA GLU A 620 -4.21 -21.43 -9.05
C GLU A 620 -2.82 -21.84 -9.58
N ASP A 621 -1.80 -21.73 -8.73
CA ASP A 621 -0.38 -22.00 -9.04
C ASP A 621 0.30 -21.03 -10.04
N ASP A 622 -0.39 -20.00 -10.55
CA ASP A 622 0.23 -18.96 -11.36
C ASP A 622 1.40 -18.27 -10.63
N THR A 623 2.49 -18.01 -11.34
CA THR A 623 3.64 -17.27 -10.79
C THR A 623 3.45 -15.77 -11.03
N ILE A 624 3.25 -15.03 -9.96
CA ILE A 624 3.11 -13.57 -9.96
C ILE A 624 4.47 -12.97 -9.61
N LEU A 625 5.01 -12.13 -10.50
CA LEU A 625 6.22 -11.35 -10.26
C LEU A 625 5.83 -9.89 -10.08
N ILE A 626 6.26 -9.29 -8.97
CA ILE A 626 6.06 -7.87 -8.69
C ILE A 626 7.43 -7.23 -8.44
N ARG A 627 7.82 -6.24 -9.25
CA ARG A 627 9.00 -5.40 -9.01
C ARG A 627 8.57 -3.99 -8.73
N TYR A 628 9.18 -3.35 -7.73
CA TYR A 628 8.83 -1.97 -7.39
C TYR A 628 9.95 -1.25 -6.65
N GLY A 629 9.99 0.07 -6.83
CA GLY A 629 10.85 0.99 -6.10
C GLY A 629 10.22 1.42 -4.78
N TYR A 630 11.03 1.52 -3.72
CA TYR A 630 10.59 1.95 -2.40
C TYR A 630 11.63 2.82 -1.69
N SER A 631 11.17 3.53 -0.65
CA SER A 631 11.97 4.39 0.22
C SER A 631 12.07 3.78 1.62
N LEU A 632 13.21 3.98 2.30
CA LEU A 632 13.37 3.70 3.73
C LEU A 632 13.01 4.90 4.63
N GLU A 633 12.92 6.10 4.02
CA GLU A 633 12.32 7.32 4.61
C GLU A 633 10.81 7.33 4.40
#